data_AF-A0A945QKP1-F1
#
_entry.id   AF-A0A945QKP1-F1
#
_cell.length_a   1.000
_cell.length_b   1.000
_cell.length_c   1.000
_cell.angle_alpha   90.00
_cell.angle_beta   90.00
_cell.angle_gamma   90.00
#
_symmetry.space_group_name_H-M   'P 1'
#
loop_
_entity.id
_entity.type
_entity.pdbx_description
1 polymer ?
#
loop_
_entity_poly.entity_id
_entity_poly.type
_entity_poly.pdbx_seq_one_letter_code
_entity_poly.pdbx_strand_id
1 'polypeptide(L)'
;TRQREGLEAALDCPVLEGRQHTLRYDSTITPDIWEDADMTMDCTLSYPETSSFRAGTCRPFRGYSLRRRRPRRLVQHSTAVMDFGLFGGKYRDLTIDEALAETARAQAVCREYGGTLALLYHAGQPLAPQRPFYKALLRQAFA
;
A
#
# COMPACT_ATOMS: atom_id res chain seq x y z
N THR A 1 -9.58 -1.41 -17.49
CA THR A 1 -10.99 -1.15 -17.83
C THR A 1 -11.88 -2.27 -17.35
N ARG A 2 -11.84 -3.50 -17.89
CA ARG A 2 -12.74 -4.62 -17.49
C ARG A 2 -12.88 -4.87 -15.98
N GLN A 3 -11.77 -4.97 -15.23
CA GLN A 3 -11.83 -5.22 -13.78
C GLN A 3 -12.49 -4.07 -13.01
N ARG A 4 -12.26 -2.85 -13.45
CA ARG A 4 -12.83 -1.64 -12.85
C ARG A 4 -14.31 -1.57 -13.14
N GLU A 5 -14.72 -1.72 -14.41
CA GLU A 5 -16.12 -1.71 -14.82
C GLU A 5 -16.95 -2.74 -14.05
N GLY A 6 -16.42 -3.96 -13.88
CA GLY A 6 -17.09 -4.99 -13.11
C GLY A 6 -17.26 -4.64 -11.62
N LEU A 7 -16.27 -3.96 -11.02
CA LEU A 7 -16.34 -3.52 -9.64
C LEU A 7 -17.30 -2.33 -9.47
N GLU A 8 -17.24 -1.35 -10.37
CA GLU A 8 -18.15 -0.21 -10.37
C GLU A 8 -19.61 -0.65 -10.55
N ALA A 9 -19.88 -1.64 -11.42
CA ALA A 9 -21.22 -2.21 -11.59
C ALA A 9 -21.73 -2.92 -10.32
N ALA A 10 -20.84 -3.52 -9.53
CA ALA A 10 -21.22 -4.20 -8.28
C ALA A 10 -21.39 -3.23 -7.10
N LEU A 11 -20.69 -2.10 -7.11
CA LEU A 11 -20.70 -1.11 -6.03
C LEU A 11 -21.66 0.07 -6.28
N ASP A 12 -22.12 0.25 -7.51
CA ASP A 12 -22.89 1.41 -7.96
C ASP A 12 -22.19 2.75 -7.65
N CYS A 13 -20.85 2.77 -7.76
CA CYS A 13 -20.06 3.98 -7.56
C CYS A 13 -18.73 3.93 -8.35
N PRO A 14 -18.12 5.08 -8.67
CA PRO A 14 -16.84 5.13 -9.35
C PRO A 14 -15.70 4.54 -8.51
N VAL A 15 -14.82 3.79 -9.15
CA VAL A 15 -13.59 3.25 -8.54
C VAL A 15 -12.42 4.09 -9.02
N LEU A 16 -11.88 4.92 -8.14
CA LEU A 16 -10.83 5.88 -8.45
C LEU A 16 -9.47 5.49 -7.87
N GLU A 17 -9.42 4.42 -7.09
CA GLU A 17 -8.26 4.08 -6.26
C GLU A 17 -7.93 2.59 -6.37
N GLY A 18 -6.68 2.24 -6.08
CA GLY A 18 -6.33 0.83 -5.88
C GLY A 18 -4.84 0.53 -5.92
N ARG A 19 -4.53 -0.70 -6.34
CA ARG A 19 -3.16 -1.20 -6.52
C ARG A 19 -3.12 -2.27 -7.59
N GLN A 20 -1.96 -2.48 -8.18
CA GLN A 20 -1.72 -3.61 -9.08
C GLN A 20 -1.58 -4.91 -8.29
N HIS A 21 -2.17 -5.96 -8.87
CA HIS A 21 -2.01 -7.31 -8.37
C HIS A 21 -0.53 -7.71 -8.41
N THR A 22 -0.10 -8.47 -7.39
CA THR A 22 1.31 -8.94 -7.23
C THR A 22 2.39 -7.84 -7.31
N LEU A 23 2.05 -6.59 -6.98
CA LEU A 23 2.97 -5.44 -7.03
C LEU A 23 3.60 -5.21 -8.41
N ARG A 24 2.96 -5.70 -9.48
CA ARG A 24 3.40 -5.54 -10.86
C ARG A 24 3.33 -4.07 -11.24
N TYR A 25 4.49 -3.43 -11.26
CA TYR A 25 4.59 -1.99 -11.44
C TYR A 25 5.82 -1.66 -12.29
N ASP A 26 5.58 -0.93 -13.36
CA ASP A 26 6.60 -0.32 -14.20
C ASP A 26 6.48 1.21 -14.07
N SER A 27 7.52 1.87 -13.56
CA SER A 27 7.55 3.31 -13.32
C SER A 27 7.46 4.16 -14.59
N THR A 28 7.76 3.58 -15.75
CA THR A 28 7.78 4.27 -17.05
C THR A 28 6.39 4.35 -17.70
N ILE A 29 5.51 3.38 -17.44
CA ILE A 29 4.20 3.27 -18.09
C ILE A 29 3.02 3.20 -17.12
N THR A 30 3.16 2.55 -15.96
CA THR A 30 2.02 2.23 -15.08
C THR A 30 1.32 3.49 -14.56
N PRO A 31 2.04 4.51 -14.06
CA PRO A 31 1.39 5.73 -13.58
C PRO A 31 0.64 6.50 -14.66
N ASP A 32 1.11 6.44 -15.91
CA ASP A 32 0.39 7.10 -17.00
C ASP A 32 -0.85 6.31 -17.40
N ILE A 33 -0.81 4.97 -17.40
CA ILE A 33 -2.00 4.13 -17.61
C ILE A 33 -3.06 4.44 -16.54
N TRP A 34 -2.64 4.59 -15.29
CA TRP A 34 -3.53 4.98 -14.19
C TRP A 34 -4.14 6.37 -14.42
N GLU A 35 -3.33 7.37 -14.78
CA GLU A 35 -3.80 8.73 -15.06
C GLU A 35 -4.73 8.80 -16.28
N ASP A 36 -4.44 8.04 -17.34
CA ASP A 36 -5.25 7.96 -18.56
C ASP A 36 -6.59 7.25 -18.32
N ALA A 37 -6.68 6.46 -17.25
CA ALA A 37 -7.93 5.87 -16.77
C ALA A 37 -8.62 6.75 -15.72
N ASP A 38 -8.20 8.00 -15.48
CA ASP A 38 -8.75 8.90 -14.47
C ASP A 38 -8.72 8.33 -13.03
N MET A 39 -7.79 7.43 -12.74
CA MET A 39 -7.53 7.01 -11.36
C MET A 39 -6.81 8.12 -10.59
N THR A 40 -7.13 8.26 -9.30
CA THR A 40 -6.63 9.33 -8.43
C THR A 40 -5.58 8.86 -7.45
N MET A 41 -5.60 7.59 -7.02
CA MET A 41 -4.67 7.05 -6.01
C MET A 41 -4.15 5.64 -6.33
N ASP A 42 -2.82 5.48 -6.30
CA ASP A 42 -2.14 4.19 -6.43
C ASP A 42 -1.34 3.83 -5.16
N CYS A 43 -1.59 2.64 -4.61
CA CYS A 43 -0.92 2.08 -3.43
C CYS A 43 -0.01 0.88 -3.78
N THR A 44 0.38 0.71 -5.04
CA THR A 44 1.13 -0.49 -5.50
C THR A 44 2.54 -0.60 -4.93
N LEU A 45 3.22 0.52 -4.67
CA LEU A 45 4.62 0.54 -4.29
C LEU A 45 4.83 0.00 -2.87
N SER A 46 5.16 -1.30 -2.78
CA SER A 46 5.44 -2.02 -1.53
C SER A 46 6.63 -2.96 -1.69
N TYR A 47 7.27 -3.31 -0.58
CA TYR A 47 8.21 -4.44 -0.51
C TYR A 47 7.47 -5.68 0.01
N PRO A 48 7.57 -6.84 -0.66
CA PRO A 48 6.99 -8.08 -0.15
C PRO A 48 7.65 -8.58 1.14
N GLU A 49 8.95 -8.35 1.31
CA GLU A 49 9.76 -9.01 2.35
C GLU A 49 9.95 -8.16 3.61
N THR A 50 9.75 -6.84 3.55
CA THR A 50 10.11 -5.92 4.63
C THR A 50 9.11 -4.77 4.80
N SER A 51 8.99 -4.27 6.03
CA SER A 51 8.14 -3.12 6.33
C SER A 51 8.89 -1.80 6.12
N SER A 52 8.80 -1.23 4.92
CA SER A 52 9.44 0.05 4.57
C SER A 52 8.80 0.68 3.32
N PHE A 53 9.27 1.87 2.95
CA PHE A 53 8.70 2.68 1.87
C PHE A 53 9.46 2.46 0.56
N ARG A 54 8.92 1.63 -0.35
CA ARG A 54 9.50 1.40 -1.70
C ARG A 54 9.62 2.65 -2.55
N ALA A 55 8.79 3.67 -2.30
CA ALA A 55 8.91 4.97 -2.97
C ALA A 55 9.98 5.89 -2.35
N GLY A 56 10.68 5.44 -1.29
CA GLY A 56 11.65 6.25 -0.55
C GLY A 56 11.02 7.35 0.34
N THR A 57 9.70 7.36 0.46
CA THR A 57 8.96 8.38 1.23
C THR A 57 7.72 7.79 1.90
N CYS A 58 7.44 8.27 3.11
CA CYS A 58 6.20 8.01 3.83
C CYS A 58 5.07 8.99 3.44
N ARG A 59 5.39 10.07 2.74
CA ARG A 59 4.42 11.08 2.30
C ARG A 59 3.82 10.69 0.95
N PRO A 60 2.51 10.92 0.72
CA PRO A 60 1.94 10.84 -0.60
C PRO A 60 2.65 11.80 -1.56
N PHE A 61 2.83 11.38 -2.80
CA PHE A 61 3.52 12.18 -3.80
C PHE A 61 2.89 12.03 -5.18
N ARG A 62 3.09 13.06 -6.01
CA ARG A 62 2.73 13.02 -7.43
C ARG A 62 4.00 12.69 -8.20
N GLY A 63 3.96 11.62 -8.99
CA GLY A 63 5.06 11.29 -9.90
C GLY A 63 5.16 12.30 -11.06
N TYR A 64 6.30 12.32 -11.74
CA TYR A 64 6.51 13.11 -12.96
C TYR A 64 6.53 12.23 -14.20
N SER A 65 5.72 12.57 -15.21
CA SER A 65 5.71 11.84 -16.48
C SER A 65 6.84 12.33 -17.38
N LEU A 66 7.87 11.49 -17.57
CA LEU A 66 8.95 11.79 -18.50
C LEU A 66 8.46 11.80 -19.95
N ARG A 67 7.49 10.95 -20.29
CA ARG A 67 6.87 10.91 -21.63
C ARG A 67 6.07 12.17 -21.93
N ARG A 68 5.21 12.59 -21.00
CA ARG A 68 4.34 13.77 -21.18
C ARG A 68 5.01 15.08 -20.74
N ARG A 69 6.21 15.00 -20.15
CA ARG A 69 7.00 16.11 -19.57
C ARG A 69 6.19 17.02 -18.65
N ARG A 70 5.39 16.43 -17.75
CA ARG A 70 4.60 17.16 -16.75
C ARG A 70 4.39 16.36 -15.45
N PRO A 71 4.11 17.04 -14.32
CA PRO A 71 3.59 16.38 -13.13
C PRO A 71 2.29 15.63 -13.42
N ARG A 72 2.07 14.52 -12.71
CA ARG A 72 0.86 13.70 -12.82
C ARG A 72 -0.23 14.15 -11.83
N ARG A 73 -1.48 13.90 -12.22
CA ARG A 73 -2.68 14.03 -11.39
C ARG A 73 -2.81 12.86 -10.40
N LEU A 74 -2.26 11.69 -10.75
CA LEU A 74 -2.22 10.52 -9.88
C LEU A 74 -1.35 10.79 -8.63
N VAL A 75 -1.91 10.49 -7.46
CA VAL A 75 -1.20 10.47 -6.18
C VAL A 75 -0.78 9.04 -5.88
N GLN A 76 0.46 8.86 -5.43
CA GLN A 76 0.98 7.55 -5.06
C GLN A 76 1.28 7.51 -3.57
N HIS A 77 0.88 6.42 -2.93
CA HIS A 77 1.24 6.07 -1.57
C HIS A 77 2.18 4.86 -1.59
N SER A 78 3.26 4.93 -0.82
CA SER A 78 4.06 3.72 -0.57
C SER A 78 3.34 2.87 0.48
N THR A 79 2.91 1.68 0.10
CA THR A 79 2.39 0.68 1.04
C THR A 79 3.54 0.15 1.87
N ALA A 80 3.59 0.57 3.13
CA ALA A 80 4.73 0.36 4.02
C ALA A 80 4.71 -1.01 4.69
N VAL A 81 3.52 -1.59 4.91
CA VAL A 81 3.35 -2.85 5.62
C VAL A 81 2.44 -3.77 4.82
N MET A 82 2.81 -5.04 4.72
CA MET A 82 2.01 -6.08 4.10
C MET A 82 2.00 -7.31 5.01
N ASP A 83 0.83 -7.77 5.43
CA ASP A 83 0.69 -8.92 6.33
C ASP A 83 1.30 -10.21 5.77
N PHE A 84 1.18 -10.47 4.46
CA PHE A 84 1.85 -11.60 3.80
C PHE A 84 3.38 -11.57 3.89
N GLY A 85 3.98 -10.40 4.12
CA GLY A 85 5.42 -10.25 4.35
C GLY A 85 5.84 -10.54 5.80
N LEU A 86 4.87 -10.60 6.72
CA LEU A 86 5.08 -10.82 8.14
C LEU A 86 4.69 -12.24 8.56
N PHE A 87 3.59 -12.77 8.03
CA PHE A 87 2.96 -14.00 8.50
C PHE A 87 2.73 -15.02 7.37
N GLY A 88 2.59 -16.30 7.73
CA GLY A 88 2.12 -17.35 6.83
C GLY A 88 3.23 -18.00 6.00
N GLY A 89 4.50 -17.79 6.36
CA GLY A 89 5.65 -18.56 5.89
C GLY A 89 6.11 -18.28 4.46
N LYS A 90 5.38 -17.49 3.66
CA LYS A 90 5.76 -17.20 2.27
C LYS A 90 7.09 -16.44 2.17
N TYR A 91 7.26 -15.42 3.02
CA TYR A 91 8.50 -14.63 3.13
C TYR A 91 9.10 -14.78 4.52
N ARG A 92 8.25 -14.66 5.54
CA ARG A 92 8.56 -14.82 6.95
C ARG A 92 7.37 -15.44 7.67
N ASP A 93 7.60 -15.87 8.91
CA ASP A 93 6.55 -16.31 9.82
C ASP A 93 6.83 -15.76 11.22
N LEU A 94 6.66 -14.45 11.35
CA LEU A 94 6.98 -13.71 12.55
C LEU A 94 5.93 -13.98 13.65
N THR A 95 6.39 -13.99 14.88
CA THR A 95 5.52 -13.82 16.04
C THR A 95 4.88 -12.42 16.03
N ILE A 96 3.85 -12.22 16.84
CA ILE A 96 3.18 -10.92 16.96
C ILE A 96 4.15 -9.83 17.43
N ASP A 97 5.00 -10.14 18.41
CA ASP A 97 5.96 -9.17 18.96
C ASP A 97 7.03 -8.78 17.93
N GLU A 98 7.52 -9.76 17.15
CA GLU A 98 8.46 -9.50 16.05
C GLU A 98 7.82 -8.66 14.94
N ALA A 99 6.56 -8.94 14.58
CA ALA A 99 5.83 -8.14 13.59
C ALA A 99 5.60 -6.70 14.06
N LEU A 100 5.31 -6.49 15.35
CA LEU A 100 5.20 -5.15 15.93
C LEU A 100 6.56 -4.43 15.93
N ALA A 101 7.64 -5.12 16.28
CA ALA A 101 8.99 -4.56 16.23
C ALA A 101 9.42 -4.19 14.81
N GLU A 102 9.17 -5.06 13.83
CA GLU A 102 9.45 -4.84 12.40
C GLU A 102 8.72 -3.59 11.87
N THR A 103 7.45 -3.41 12.25
CA THR A 103 6.63 -2.30 11.75
C THR A 103 6.83 -0.98 12.51
N ALA A 104 7.43 -1.03 13.71
CA ALA A 104 7.64 0.14 14.56
C ALA A 104 8.42 1.27 13.87
N ARG A 105 9.44 0.92 13.05
CA ARG A 105 10.23 1.93 12.32
C ARG A 105 9.37 2.69 11.30
N ALA A 106 8.54 1.98 10.51
CA ALA A 106 7.66 2.62 9.54
C ALA A 106 6.65 3.54 10.23
N GLN A 107 6.10 3.12 11.37
CA GLN A 107 5.21 3.94 12.20
C GLN A 107 5.92 5.22 12.69
N ALA A 108 7.13 5.09 13.24
CA ALA A 108 7.92 6.21 13.75
C ALA A 108 8.22 7.23 12.63
N VAL A 109 8.66 6.77 11.46
CA VAL A 109 8.91 7.63 10.29
C VAL A 109 7.64 8.36 9.84
N CYS A 110 6.48 7.70 9.82
CA CYS A 110 5.23 8.39 9.50
C CYS A 110 4.89 9.48 10.53
N ARG A 111 5.08 9.23 11.84
CA ARG A 111 4.82 10.23 12.89
C ARG A 111 5.78 11.42 12.80
N GLU A 112 7.07 11.13 12.72
CA GLU A 112 8.13 12.16 12.73
C GLU A 112 7.99 13.11 11.53
N TYR A 113 7.67 12.58 10.36
CA TYR A 113 7.63 13.36 9.12
C TYR A 113 6.20 13.69 8.65
N GLY A 114 5.15 13.37 9.42
CA GLY A 114 3.76 13.60 9.02
C GLY A 114 3.36 12.86 7.73
N GLY A 115 3.77 11.59 7.61
CA GLY A 115 3.46 10.71 6.49
C GLY A 115 2.22 9.84 6.71
N THR A 116 1.92 8.99 5.74
CA THR A 116 0.81 8.02 5.77
C THR A 116 1.35 6.61 5.92
N LEU A 117 0.92 5.91 6.98
CA LEU A 117 1.18 4.48 7.11
C LEU A 117 0.12 3.68 6.35
N ALA A 118 0.43 3.31 5.10
CA ALA A 118 -0.44 2.44 4.30
C ALA A 118 -0.14 0.95 4.59
N LEU A 119 -1.18 0.21 4.99
CA LEU A 119 -1.15 -1.22 5.29
C LEU A 119 -1.93 -2.00 4.22
N LEU A 120 -1.35 -3.07 3.70
CA LEU A 120 -2.04 -4.02 2.86
C LEU A 120 -2.45 -5.27 3.66
N TYR A 121 -3.77 -5.45 3.73
CA TYR A 121 -4.45 -6.56 4.39
C TYR A 121 -4.95 -7.60 3.37
N HIS A 122 -4.73 -8.89 3.62
CA HIS A 122 -5.23 -9.98 2.79
C HIS A 122 -6.32 -10.76 3.52
N ALA A 123 -7.58 -10.56 3.12
CA ALA A 123 -8.74 -11.26 3.70
C ALA A 123 -8.71 -12.79 3.55
N GLY A 124 -7.84 -13.33 2.70
CA GLY A 124 -7.61 -14.78 2.57
C GLY A 124 -6.69 -15.37 3.65
N GLN A 125 -6.09 -14.55 4.52
CA GLN A 125 -5.30 -15.02 5.66
C GLN A 125 -6.19 -15.23 6.90
N PRO A 126 -5.88 -16.24 7.75
CA PRO A 126 -6.60 -16.41 9.01
C PRO A 126 -6.45 -15.19 9.92
N LEU A 127 -7.55 -14.47 10.15
CA LEU A 127 -7.53 -13.26 10.99
C LEU A 127 -7.27 -13.57 12.47
N ALA A 128 -7.78 -14.70 12.98
CA ALA A 128 -7.70 -15.04 14.41
C ALA A 128 -6.26 -14.97 14.98
N PRO A 129 -5.23 -15.60 14.38
CA PRO A 129 -3.86 -15.50 14.86
C PRO A 129 -3.26 -14.09 14.72
N GLN A 130 -3.66 -13.32 13.70
CA GLN A 130 -3.09 -12.00 13.40
C GLN A 130 -3.84 -10.84 14.08
N ARG A 131 -5.02 -11.10 14.65
CA ARG A 131 -5.87 -10.09 15.31
C ARG A 131 -5.14 -9.28 16.39
N PRO A 132 -4.27 -9.86 17.24
CA PRO A 132 -3.51 -9.09 18.23
C PRO A 132 -2.60 -8.03 17.58
N PHE A 133 -1.95 -8.37 16.46
CA PHE A 133 -1.10 -7.44 15.70
C PHE A 133 -1.89 -6.24 15.19
N TYR A 134 -3.01 -6.45 14.48
CA TYR A 134 -3.82 -5.32 13.96
C TYR A 134 -4.37 -4.45 15.09
N LYS A 135 -4.81 -5.04 16.22
CA LYS A 135 -5.28 -4.28 17.38
C LYS A 135 -4.18 -3.39 17.96
N ALA A 136 -2.97 -3.91 18.10
CA ALA A 136 -1.84 -3.16 18.63
C ALA A 136 -1.41 -2.05 17.65
N LEU A 137 -1.30 -2.36 16.34
CA LEU A 137 -0.95 -1.41 15.30
C LEU A 137 -1.94 -0.22 15.25
N LEU A 138 -3.24 -0.49 15.28
CA LEU A 138 -4.27 0.56 15.28
C LEU A 138 -4.22 1.42 16.54
N ARG A 139 -4.06 0.81 17.72
CA ARG A 139 -3.93 1.57 18.98
C ARG A 139 -2.73 2.50 18.96
N GLN A 140 -1.60 2.02 18.43
CA GLN A 140 -0.42 2.85 18.27
C GLN A 140 -0.74 4.00 17.32
N ALA A 141 -1.30 3.75 16.13
CA ALA A 141 -1.58 4.78 15.13
C ALA A 141 -2.48 5.94 15.62
N PHE A 142 -3.33 5.73 16.62
CA PHE A 142 -4.24 6.75 17.20
C PHE A 142 -3.81 7.27 18.59
N ALA A 143 -2.65 6.87 19.09
CA ALA A 143 -2.05 7.38 20.33
C ALA A 143 -1.05 8.49 20.02
#